data_AF-A0A4Y8A7Y5-F1
#
_entry.id   AF-A0A4Y8A7Y5-F1
#
_cell.length_a   1.000
_cell.length_b   1.000
_cell.length_c   1.000
_cell.angle_alpha   90.00
_cell.angle_beta   90.00
_cell.angle_gamma   90.00
#
_symmetry.space_group_name_H-M   'P 1'
#
loop_
_entity.id
_entity.type
_entity.pdbx_description
1 polymer ?
#
loop_
_entity_poly.entity_id
_entity_poly.type
_entity_poly.pdbx_seq_one_letter_code
_entity_poly.pdbx_strand_id
1 'polypeptide(L)' 'MAGEEGNSPEKGKAFEMLRHDIKNQLSNIHLALDGLRYEVDDTGGDLQLYLDSIAQSAAKIDKLLVNFE' A
#
# COMPACT_ATOMS: atom_id res chain seq x y z
N MET A 1 -11.18 -34.22 17.10
CA MET A 1 -11.55 -33.00 17.85
C MET A 1 -11.39 -31.83 16.89
N ALA A 2 -12.39 -31.66 16.02
CA ALA A 2 -12.48 -30.52 15.11
C ALA A 2 -13.45 -29.54 15.77
N GLY A 3 -13.00 -28.33 16.08
CA GLY A 3 -13.82 -27.35 16.79
C GLY A 3 -13.14 -26.00 16.84
N GLU A 4 -13.55 -25.14 15.89
CA GLU A 4 -13.58 -23.69 16.00
C GLU A 4 -12.24 -22.96 16.18
N GLU A 5 -11.47 -22.86 15.08
CA GLU A 5 -10.57 -21.71 14.90
C GLU A 5 -11.43 -20.47 14.66
N GLY A 6 -11.79 -19.83 15.76
CA GLY A 6 -12.67 -18.67 15.81
C GLY A 6 -12.25 -17.56 14.86
N ASN A 7 -13.14 -17.28 13.91
CA ASN A 7 -13.33 -15.96 13.34
C ASN A 7 -13.87 -15.04 14.46
N SER A 8 -13.02 -14.71 15.44
CA SER A 8 -13.41 -13.80 16.51
C SER A 8 -13.57 -12.40 15.91
N PRO A 9 -14.67 -11.68 16.18
CA PRO A 9 -14.92 -10.34 15.63
C PRO A 9 -13.80 -9.34 15.93
N GLU A 10 -13.00 -9.58 16.98
CA GLU A 10 -11.81 -8.79 17.28
C GLU A 10 -10.67 -8.95 16.26
N LYS A 11 -10.50 -10.13 15.65
CA LYS A 11 -9.51 -10.34 14.57
C LYS A 11 -9.89 -9.57 13.31
N GLY A 12 -11.18 -9.56 12.96
CA GLY A 12 -11.70 -8.75 11.85
C GLY A 12 -11.45 -7.25 12.07
N LYS A 13 -11.70 -6.75 13.29
CA LYS A 13 -11.43 -5.36 13.64
C LYS A 13 -9.93 -5.00 13.58
N ALA A 14 -9.06 -5.87 14.09
CA ALA A 14 -7.63 -5.66 14.04
C ALA A 14 -7.10 -5.64 12.59
N PHE A 15 -7.63 -6.52 11.73
CA PHE A 15 -7.28 -6.54 10.31
C PHE A 15 -7.78 -5.29 9.57
N GLU A 16 -8.99 -4.81 9.84
CA GLU A 16 -9.50 -3.56 9.26
C GLU A 16 -8.69 -2.33 9.69
N MET A 17 -8.26 -2.28 10.96
CA MET A 17 -7.35 -1.22 11.42
C MET A 17 -6.00 -1.28 10.72
N LEU A 18 -5.41 -2.47 10.59
CA LEU A 18 -4.16 -2.66 9.84
C LEU A 18 -4.33 -2.26 8.37
N ARG A 19 -5.42 -2.66 7.73
CA ARG A 19 -5.77 -2.30 6.34
C ARG A 19 -5.84 -0.78 6.18
N HIS A 20 -6.52 -0.09 7.10
CA HIS A 20 -6.60 1.37 7.11
C HIS A 20 -5.20 2.00 7.22
N ASP A 21 -4.39 1.54 8.16
CA ASP A 21 -3.05 2.10 8.39
C ASP A 21 -2.13 1.90 7.18
N ILE A 22 -2.18 0.73 6.54
CA ILE A 22 -1.42 0.48 5.32
C ILE A 22 -1.92 1.40 4.19
N LYS A 23 -3.23 1.56 3.99
CA LYS A 23 -3.78 2.48 2.99
C LYS A 23 -3.27 3.91 3.22
N ASN A 24 -3.24 4.37 4.46
CA ASN A 24 -2.69 5.67 4.81
C ASN A 24 -1.20 5.79 4.45
N GLN A 25 -0.38 4.76 4.69
CA GLN A 25 1.02 4.76 4.25
C GLN A 25 1.17 4.78 2.73
N LEU A 26 0.32 4.06 2.00
CA LEU A 26 0.32 4.08 0.54
C LEU A 26 -0.02 5.47 0.00
N SER A 27 -1.00 6.17 0.60
CA SER A 27 -1.31 7.56 0.26
C SER A 27 -0.13 8.50 0.49
N ASN A 28 0.60 8.34 1.60
CA ASN A 28 1.80 9.14 1.88
C ASN A 28 2.92 8.86 0.87
N ILE A 29 3.10 7.60 0.46
CA ILE A 29 4.09 7.23 -0.57
C ILE A 29 3.75 7.89 -1.90
N HIS A 30 2.48 7.82 -2.33
CA HIS A 30 2.06 8.48 -3.57
C HIS A 30 2.28 9.99 -3.53
N LEU A 31 1.93 10.65 -2.42
CA LEU A 31 2.17 12.08 -2.24
C LEU A 31 3.67 12.44 -2.33
N ALA A 32 4.54 11.64 -1.70
CA ALA A 32 5.97 11.86 -1.76
C ALA A 32 6.54 11.66 -3.18
N LEU A 33 6.06 10.65 -3.91
CA LEU A 33 6.45 10.44 -5.31
C LEU A 33 6.03 11.59 -6.21
N ASP A 34 4.82 12.12 -6.02
CA ASP A 34 4.34 13.26 -6.79
C ASP A 34 5.13 14.55 -6.46
N GLY A 35 5.46 14.76 -5.19
CA GLY A 35 6.38 15.83 -4.77
C GLY A 35 7.75 15.70 -5.42
N LEU A 36 8.35 14.51 -5.39
CA LEU A 36 9.64 14.24 -6.02
C LEU A 36 9.63 14.48 -7.54
N ARG A 37 8.56 14.09 -8.23
CA ARG A 37 8.39 14.34 -9.66
C ARG A 37 8.28 15.82 -10.00
N TYR A 38 7.80 16.64 -9.07
CA TYR A 38 7.70 18.08 -9.24
C TYR A 38 9.00 18.81 -8.89
N GLU A 39 9.71 18.36 -7.86
CA GLU A 39 10.96 18.99 -7.38
C GLU A 39 12.18 18.66 -8.22
N VAL A 40 12.17 17.56 -8.97
CA VAL A 40 13.31 17.13 -9.79
C VAL A 40 13.12 17.56 -11.24
N ASP A 41 14.00 18.46 -11.71
CA ASP A 41 13.96 19.05 -13.05
C ASP A 41 14.21 18.05 -14.20
N ASP A 42 14.92 16.95 -13.94
CA ASP A 42 15.17 15.88 -14.91
C ASP A 42 14.91 14.51 -14.27
N THR A 43 13.73 13.96 -14.50
CA THR A 43 13.42 12.59 -14.08
C THR A 43 13.95 11.54 -15.06
N GLY A 44 14.64 11.91 -16.14
CA GLY A 44 15.10 11.00 -17.18
C GLY A 44 15.95 9.82 -16.68
N GLY A 45 15.81 8.67 -17.35
CA GLY A 45 16.64 7.49 -17.11
C GLY A 45 16.24 6.71 -15.85
N ASP A 46 17.23 6.35 -15.03
CA ASP A 46 17.06 5.44 -13.89
C ASP A 46 16.11 5.99 -12.81
N LEU A 47 16.06 7.31 -12.63
CA LEU A 47 15.19 7.93 -11.64
C LEU A 47 13.70 7.70 -11.97
N GLN A 48 13.27 7.96 -13.22
CA GLN A 48 11.90 7.66 -13.65
C GLN A 48 11.57 6.18 -13.45
N LEU A 49 12.49 5.28 -13.79
CA LEU A 49 12.32 3.84 -13.61
C LEU A 49 12.08 3.47 -12.14
N TYR A 50 12.82 4.07 -11.20
CA TYR A 50 12.63 3.85 -9.78
C TYR A 50 11.31 4.43 -9.27
N LEU A 51 10.97 5.67 -9.67
CA LEU A 51 9.70 6.29 -9.29
C LEU A 51 8.51 5.46 -9.75
N ASP A 52 8.55 4.97 -11.00
CA ASP A 52 7.49 4.13 -11.56
C ASP A 52 7.45 2.74 -10.91
N SER A 53 8.60 2.15 -10.59
CA SER A 53 8.66 0.86 -9.88
C SER A 53 8.08 0.95 -8.47
N ILE A 54 8.34 2.04 -7.74
CA ILE A 54 7.77 2.29 -6.41
C ILE A 54 6.26 2.53 -6.54
N ALA A 55 5.82 3.36 -7.49
CA ALA A 55 4.40 3.62 -7.73
C ALA A 55 3.62 2.33 -8.08
N GLN A 56 4.19 1.48 -8.95
CA GLN A 56 3.60 0.19 -9.31
C GLN A 56 3.53 -0.77 -8.13
N SER A 57 4.58 -0.80 -7.30
CA SER A 57 4.60 -1.62 -6.08
C SER A 57 3.51 -1.19 -5.09
N ALA A 58 3.39 0.12 -4.84
CA ALA A 58 2.35 0.68 -3.99
C ALA A 58 0.94 0.33 -4.50
N ALA A 59 0.69 0.48 -5.80
CA ALA A 59 -0.59 0.12 -6.41
C ALA A 59 -0.90 -1.40 -6.34
N LYS A 60 0.13 -2.26 -6.41
CA LYS A 60 -0.04 -3.72 -6.22
C LYS A 60 -0.41 -4.05 -4.78
N ILE A 61 0.21 -3.41 -3.80
CA ILE A 61 -0.12 -3.60 -2.38
C ILE A 61 -1.58 -3.21 -2.12
N ASP A 62 -2.04 -2.07 -2.65
CA ASP A 62 -3.44 -1.65 -2.50
C ASP A 62 -4.43 -2.69 -3.07
N LYS A 63 -4.15 -3.22 -4.27
CA LYS A 63 -4.95 -4.29 -4.88
C LYS A 63 -4.97 -5.57 -4.04
N LEU A 64 -3.83 -5.95 -3.45
CA LEU A 64 -3.77 -7.11 -2.57
C LEU A 64 -4.64 -6.91 -1.32
N LEU A 65 -4.64 -5.71 -0.74
CA LEU A 65 -5.46 -5.41 0.45
C LEU A 65 -6.97 -5.48 0.17
N VAL A 66 -7.39 -5.09 -1.03
CA VAL A 66 -8.80 -5.20 -1.48
C VAL A 66 -9.21 -6.66 -1.69
N ASN A 67 -8.32 -7.47 -2.28
CA ASN A 67 -8.61 -8.87 -2.60
C ASN A 67 -8.41 -9.85 -1.43
N PHE A 68 -8.09 -9.35 -0.22
CA PHE A 68 -7.82 -10.16 0.97
C PHE A 68 -9.08 -10.51 1.80
N GLU A 69 -10.27 -10.38 1.20
CA GLU A 69 -11.58 -10.67 1.82
C GLU A 69 -12.05 -12.12 1.58
#